data_AF-A0A3L7RSN9-F1
#
_entry.id   AF-A0A3L7RSN9-F1
#
_cell.length_a   1.000
_cell.length_b   1.000
_cell.length_c   1.000
_cell.angle_alpha   90.00
_cell.angle_beta   90.00
_cell.angle_gamma   90.00
#
_symmetry.space_group_name_H-M   'P 1'
#
loop_
_entity.id
_entity.type
_entity.pdbx_description
1 polymer ?
#
loop_
_entity_poly.entity_id
_entity_poly.type
_entity_poly.pdbx_seq_one_letter_code
_entity_poly.pdbx_strand_id
1 'polypeptide(L)'
;MSVLRPRPPTDPIEHRPPPGVLSADGHLDPRWRWFLERAERVRGAVASACGTATEGMLEAYGTTRSQARRRDSALFGILDVARGVRESVDRVIVIGDRADRALVDLLLSTCCHPHHDALPRHERGGRPRLWTLGPDDDDDTVQGILDALG
;
A
#
# COMPACT_ATOMS: atom_id res chain seq x y z
N MET A 1 -6.43 -18.99 20.54
CA MET A 1 -5.79 -19.50 19.31
C MET A 1 -4.57 -18.63 19.01
N SER A 2 -3.37 -19.20 19.08
CA SER A 2 -2.11 -18.45 18.88
C SER A 2 -1.92 -18.18 17.39
N VAL A 3 -1.95 -16.90 17.00
CA VAL A 3 -1.65 -16.49 15.62
C VAL A 3 -0.15 -16.67 15.43
N LEU A 4 0.27 -17.72 14.72
CA LEU A 4 1.63 -17.86 14.23
C LEU A 4 1.93 -16.63 13.36
N ARG A 5 2.65 -15.66 13.91
CA ARG A 5 3.18 -14.54 13.13
C ARG A 5 4.39 -15.07 12.37
N PRO A 6 4.41 -15.02 11.02
CA PRO A 6 5.61 -15.33 10.27
C PRO A 6 6.75 -14.47 10.82
N ARG A 7 7.89 -15.10 11.16
CA ARG A 7 9.09 -14.34 11.48
C ARG A 7 9.60 -13.76 10.16
N PRO A 8 9.86 -12.44 10.08
CA PRO A 8 10.50 -11.86 8.92
C PRO A 8 11.82 -12.59 8.64
N PRO A 9 12.18 -12.79 7.35
CA PRO A 9 13.49 -13.32 7.01
C PRO A 9 14.58 -12.49 7.69
N THR A 10 15.48 -13.16 8.42
CA THR A 10 16.67 -12.53 9.02
C THR A 10 17.84 -12.45 8.06
N ASP A 11 17.71 -13.05 6.88
CA ASP A 11 18.72 -12.97 5.83
C ASP A 11 18.74 -11.53 5.29
N PRO A 12 19.91 -10.86 5.21
CA PRO A 12 19.99 -9.57 4.56
C PRO A 12 19.45 -9.69 3.13
N ILE A 13 18.55 -8.78 2.76
CA ILE A 13 18.12 -8.66 1.37
C ILE A 13 19.35 -8.20 0.58
N GLU A 14 20.05 -9.14 -0.06
CA GLU A 14 21.11 -8.85 -1.01
C GLU A 14 20.50 -8.23 -2.28
N HIS A 15 20.22 -6.93 -2.23
CA HIS A 15 19.79 -6.20 -3.40
C HIS A 15 21.00 -5.94 -4.32
N ARG A 16 21.14 -6.74 -5.38
CA ARG A 16 22.07 -6.45 -6.48
C ARG A 16 21.41 -5.48 -7.46
N PRO A 17 21.84 -4.21 -7.52
CA PRO A 17 21.26 -3.28 -8.46
C PRO A 17 21.55 -3.73 -9.90
N PRO A 18 20.64 -3.43 -10.84
CA PRO A 18 20.83 -3.82 -12.23
C PRO A 18 22.10 -3.23 -12.84
N PRO A 19 22.70 -3.89 -13.85
CA PRO A 19 23.94 -3.44 -14.49
C PRO A 19 23.86 -1.98 -14.94
N GLY A 20 24.87 -1.19 -14.57
CA GLY A 20 24.98 0.23 -14.89
C GLY A 20 24.12 1.17 -14.04
N VAL A 21 23.53 0.70 -12.93
CA VAL A 21 23.11 1.61 -11.85
C VAL A 21 24.32 2.05 -11.03
N LEU A 22 25.25 1.13 -10.80
CA LEU A 22 26.55 1.40 -10.20
C LEU A 22 27.65 1.36 -11.27
N SER A 23 28.59 2.30 -11.18
CA SER A 23 29.89 2.30 -11.84
C SER A 23 30.73 1.12 -11.34
N ALA A 24 31.80 0.79 -12.06
CA ALA A 24 32.78 -0.22 -11.67
C ALA A 24 33.35 0.02 -10.25
N ASP A 25 33.42 1.28 -9.82
CA ASP A 25 33.91 1.69 -8.50
C ASP A 25 32.82 1.65 -7.40
N GLY A 26 31.62 1.13 -7.72
CA GLY A 26 30.50 1.05 -6.77
C GLY A 26 29.73 2.36 -6.56
N HIS A 27 30.12 3.45 -7.24
CA HIS A 27 29.41 4.71 -7.22
C HIS A 27 28.20 4.73 -8.16
N LEU A 28 27.16 5.47 -7.82
CA LEU A 28 26.00 5.66 -8.70
C LEU A 28 26.40 6.29 -10.03
N ASP A 29 25.98 5.65 -11.13
CA ASP A 29 26.19 6.16 -12.48
C ASP A 29 25.50 7.54 -12.62
N PRO A 30 26.21 8.57 -13.11
CA PRO A 30 25.67 9.92 -13.28
C PRO A 30 24.33 9.99 -14.01
N ARG A 31 24.03 9.05 -14.92
CA ARG A 31 22.75 9.01 -15.65
C ARG A 31 21.53 8.82 -14.75
N TRP A 32 21.71 8.17 -13.59
CA TRP A 32 20.64 7.95 -12.61
C TRP A 32 20.55 9.06 -11.57
N ARG A 33 21.54 9.95 -11.49
CA ARG A 33 21.63 10.99 -10.47
C ARG A 33 20.41 11.89 -10.46
N TRP A 34 19.99 12.38 -11.64
CA TRP A 34 18.78 13.21 -11.78
C TRP A 34 17.52 12.48 -11.26
N PHE A 35 17.37 11.19 -11.57
CA PHE A 35 16.21 10.41 -11.17
C PHE A 35 16.15 10.26 -9.65
N LEU A 36 17.28 9.91 -9.03
CA LEU A 36 17.37 9.77 -7.58
C LEU A 36 17.15 11.10 -6.86
N GLU A 37 17.76 12.19 -7.34
CA GLU A 37 17.53 13.52 -6.79
C GLU A 37 16.06 13.93 -6.89
N ARG A 38 15.39 13.57 -7.99
CA ARG A 38 13.95 13.82 -8.13
C ARG A 38 13.12 12.94 -7.21
N ALA A 39 13.43 11.65 -7.11
CA ALA A 39 12.74 10.73 -6.21
C ALA A 39 12.89 11.17 -4.75
N GLU A 40 14.09 11.58 -4.35
CA GLU A 40 14.38 12.08 -3.01
C GLU A 40 13.65 13.39 -2.71
N ARG A 41 13.56 14.30 -3.70
CA ARG A 41 12.75 15.52 -3.57
C ARG A 41 11.26 15.21 -3.38
N VAL A 42 10.72 14.26 -4.15
CA VAL A 42 9.33 13.81 -4.01
C VAL A 42 9.14 13.17 -2.64
N ARG A 43 10.05 12.30 -2.20
CA ARG A 43 10.03 11.68 -0.87
C ARG A 43 10.01 12.73 0.24
N GLY A 44 10.86 13.75 0.16
CA GLY A 44 10.89 14.86 1.11
C GLY A 44 9.59 15.66 1.14
N ALA A 45 9.01 15.94 -0.03
CA ALA A 45 7.73 16.64 -0.12
C ALA A 45 6.58 15.83 0.49
N VAL A 46 6.51 14.52 0.22
CA VAL A 46 5.52 13.61 0.81
C VAL A 46 5.70 13.53 2.33
N ALA A 47 6.93 13.35 2.82
CA ALA A 47 7.21 13.31 4.26
C ALA A 47 6.77 14.60 4.97
N SER A 48 6.98 15.76 4.32
CA SER A 48 6.53 17.06 4.84
C SER A 48 5.00 17.21 4.81
N ALA A 49 4.32 16.65 3.81
CA ALA A 49 2.87 16.74 3.65
C ALA A 49 2.09 15.77 4.54
N CYS A 50 2.66 14.59 4.83
CA CYS A 50 2.03 13.56 5.68
C CYS A 50 2.14 13.83 7.19
N GLY A 51 2.76 14.94 7.61
CA GLY A 51 2.94 15.34 9.00
C GLY A 51 1.63 15.63 9.76
N THR A 52 1.75 15.73 11.10
CA THR A 52 0.75 16.05 12.16
C THR A 52 -0.58 15.30 12.16
N ALA A 53 -1.29 15.18 11.03
CA ALA A 53 -2.56 14.48 10.94
C ALA A 53 -2.41 12.96 11.18
N THR A 54 -1.41 12.34 10.57
CA THR A 54 -1.13 10.90 10.74
C THR A 54 -0.70 10.58 12.17
N GLU A 55 0.17 11.42 12.74
CA GLU A 55 0.64 11.28 14.13
C GLU A 55 -0.50 11.44 15.12
N GLY A 56 -1.38 12.43 14.91
CA GLY A 56 -2.58 12.61 15.74
C GLY A 56 -3.55 11.43 15.68
N MET A 57 -3.75 10.82 14.50
CA MET A 57 -4.56 9.60 14.36
C MET A 57 -3.94 8.40 15.10
N LEU A 58 -2.63 8.23 15.00
CA LEU A 58 -1.90 7.15 15.70
C LEU A 58 -1.90 7.35 17.21
N GLU A 59 -1.71 8.59 17.67
CA GLU A 59 -1.76 8.96 19.09
C GLU A 59 -3.17 8.70 19.66
N ALA A 60 -4.22 9.17 18.97
CA ALA A 60 -5.61 8.96 19.37
C ALA A 60 -5.98 7.48 19.39
N TYR A 61 -5.47 6.68 18.45
CA TYR A 61 -5.65 5.23 18.44
C TYR A 61 -4.96 4.54 19.62
N GLY A 62 -3.90 5.15 20.15
CA GLY A 62 -3.24 4.74 21.37
C GLY A 62 -2.33 3.53 21.21
N THR A 63 -1.03 3.77 21.39
CA THR A 63 -0.11 2.80 22.00
C THR A 63 -0.15 2.88 23.55
N THR A 64 -0.92 3.82 24.10
CA THR A 64 -1.04 4.12 25.54
C THR A 64 -2.05 3.21 26.25
N ARG A 65 -1.78 2.87 27.52
CA ARG A 65 -2.41 1.79 28.32
C ARG A 65 -3.95 1.73 28.45
N SER A 66 -4.75 2.72 28.02
CA SER A 66 -6.21 2.71 28.21
C SER A 66 -6.99 2.27 26.97
N GLN A 67 -7.69 1.13 27.04
CA GLN A 67 -8.49 0.58 25.92
C GLN A 67 -9.71 1.41 25.52
N ALA A 68 -10.30 2.19 26.44
CA ALA A 68 -11.51 2.98 26.17
C ALA A 68 -11.27 4.06 25.09
N ARG A 69 -10.17 4.80 25.18
CA ARG A 69 -9.82 5.87 24.22
C ARG A 69 -9.54 5.38 22.79
N ARG A 70 -9.09 4.12 22.64
CA ARG A 70 -8.77 3.55 21.33
C ARG A 70 -10.00 3.37 20.46
N ARG A 71 -11.11 2.89 21.03
CA ARG A 71 -12.35 2.61 20.27
C ARG A 71 -13.00 3.88 19.73
N ASP A 72 -12.77 5.01 20.40
CA ASP A 72 -13.31 6.31 20.02
C ASP A 72 -12.48 7.01 18.94
N SER A 73 -11.33 6.43 18.55
CA SER A 73 -10.45 7.04 17.55
C SER A 73 -10.94 6.82 16.11
N ALA A 74 -10.70 7.82 15.25
CA ALA A 74 -11.00 7.73 13.82
C ALA A 74 -10.30 6.54 13.14
N LEU A 75 -9.04 6.27 13.51
CA LEU A 75 -8.30 5.12 12.98
C LEU A 75 -8.93 3.79 13.39
N PHE A 76 -9.46 3.66 14.60
CA PHE A 76 -10.20 2.46 14.99
C PHE A 76 -11.44 2.27 14.13
N GLY A 77 -12.22 3.33 13.88
CA GLY A 77 -13.36 3.28 12.98
C GLY A 77 -12.98 2.79 11.57
N ILE A 78 -11.91 3.34 11.00
CA ILE A 78 -11.39 2.91 9.68
C ILE A 78 -11.02 1.43 9.69
N LEU A 79 -10.28 0.98 10.71
CA LEU A 79 -9.84 -0.42 10.81
C LEU A 79 -11.01 -1.38 11.05
N ASP A 80 -12.04 -0.94 11.76
CA ASP A 80 -13.25 -1.73 12.01
C ASP A 80 -14.06 -1.93 10.73
N VAL A 81 -14.29 -0.86 9.97
CA VAL A 81 -14.93 -0.94 8.64
C VAL A 81 -14.09 -1.80 7.69
N ALA A 82 -12.77 -1.59 7.64
CA ALA A 82 -11.88 -2.38 6.80
C ALA A 82 -11.89 -3.87 7.17
N ARG A 83 -12.04 -4.20 8.46
CA ARG A 83 -12.25 -5.58 8.91
C ARG A 83 -13.59 -6.13 8.43
N GLY A 84 -14.67 -5.37 8.57
CA GLY A 84 -15.99 -5.77 8.07
C GLY A 84 -15.98 -6.07 6.58
N VAL A 85 -15.40 -5.18 5.76
CA VAL A 85 -15.21 -5.38 4.31
C VAL A 85 -14.38 -6.62 4.03
N ARG A 86 -13.24 -6.78 4.73
CA ARG A 86 -12.39 -7.96 4.57
C ARG A 86 -13.18 -9.25 4.82
N GLU A 87 -14.06 -9.27 5.82
CA GLU A 87 -14.81 -10.47 6.19
C GLU A 87 -16.00 -10.74 5.24
N SER A 88 -16.60 -9.70 4.66
CA SER A 88 -17.80 -9.82 3.83
C SER A 88 -17.54 -10.05 2.34
N VAL A 89 -16.40 -9.57 1.81
CA VAL A 89 -16.11 -9.65 0.37
C VAL A 89 -14.71 -10.16 0.06
N ASP A 90 -14.54 -10.72 -1.14
CA ASP A 90 -13.23 -11.06 -1.71
C ASP A 90 -12.76 -10.08 -2.79
N ARG A 91 -13.63 -9.17 -3.24
CA ARG A 91 -13.37 -8.24 -4.35
C ARG A 91 -13.88 -6.85 -3.97
N VAL A 92 -13.03 -5.84 -4.11
CA VAL A 92 -13.34 -4.43 -3.83
C VAL A 92 -12.95 -3.60 -5.05
N ILE A 93 -13.83 -2.67 -5.45
CA ILE A 93 -13.51 -1.68 -6.48
C ILE A 93 -13.60 -0.30 -5.82
N VAL A 94 -12.54 0.48 -5.94
CA VAL A 94 -12.52 1.88 -5.51
C VAL A 94 -12.84 2.74 -6.71
N ILE A 95 -13.99 3.41 -6.65
CA ILE A 95 -14.41 4.35 -7.68
C ILE A 95 -14.02 5.77 -7.26
N GLY A 96 -13.24 6.46 -8.09
CA GLY A 96 -12.75 7.78 -7.74
C GLY A 96 -12.09 8.51 -8.91
N ASP A 97 -11.69 9.76 -8.65
CA ASP A 97 -10.92 10.53 -9.62
C ASP A 97 -9.49 9.98 -9.77
N ARG A 98 -8.72 10.56 -10.69
CA ARG A 98 -7.34 10.10 -10.95
C ARG A 98 -6.42 10.23 -9.73
N ALA A 99 -6.60 11.25 -8.90
CA ALA A 99 -5.73 11.51 -7.76
C ALA A 99 -5.99 10.50 -6.64
N ASP A 100 -7.27 10.24 -6.32
CA ASP A 100 -7.68 9.28 -5.29
C ASP A 100 -7.24 7.86 -5.65
N ARG A 101 -7.43 7.47 -6.91
CA ARG A 101 -7.02 6.15 -7.41
C ARG A 101 -5.50 5.98 -7.36
N ALA A 102 -4.74 6.99 -7.76
CA ALA A 102 -3.27 6.94 -7.72
C ALA A 102 -2.72 6.70 -6.31
N LEU A 103 -3.38 7.20 -5.26
CA LEU A 103 -3.00 6.92 -3.87
C LEU A 103 -3.23 5.45 -3.51
N VAL A 104 -4.36 4.88 -3.93
CA VAL A 104 -4.69 3.47 -3.70
C VAL A 104 -3.71 2.57 -4.44
N ASP A 105 -3.46 2.84 -5.73
CA ASP A 105 -2.52 2.08 -6.55
C ASP A 105 -1.09 2.16 -5.98
N LEU A 106 -0.68 3.32 -5.48
CA LEU A 106 0.60 3.50 -4.80
C LEU A 106 0.69 2.61 -3.55
N LEU A 107 -0.34 2.59 -2.70
CA LEU A 107 -0.36 1.76 -1.50
C LEU A 107 -0.32 0.27 -1.83
N LEU A 108 -1.10 -0.18 -2.82
CA LEU A 108 -1.09 -1.58 -3.26
C LEU A 108 0.26 -1.99 -3.83
N SER A 109 0.81 -1.20 -4.75
CA SER A 109 2.08 -1.51 -5.42
C SER A 109 3.29 -1.49 -4.50
N THR A 110 3.26 -0.70 -3.41
CA THR A 110 4.38 -0.57 -2.47
C THR A 110 4.25 -1.45 -1.22
N CYS A 111 3.02 -1.73 -0.77
CA CYS A 111 2.77 -2.42 0.49
C CYS A 111 2.23 -3.85 0.32
N CYS A 112 1.85 -4.26 -0.89
CA CYS A 112 1.32 -5.60 -1.16
C CYS A 112 2.23 -6.42 -2.07
N HIS A 113 1.93 -7.71 -2.19
CA HIS A 113 2.59 -8.59 -3.15
C HIS A 113 2.37 -8.09 -4.59
N PRO A 114 3.37 -8.10 -5.49
CA PRO A 114 3.22 -7.61 -6.87
C PRO A 114 2.09 -8.29 -7.67
N HIS A 115 1.78 -9.54 -7.32
CA HIS A 115 0.69 -10.32 -7.91
C HIS A 115 -0.47 -10.56 -6.94
N HIS A 116 -0.67 -9.69 -5.95
CA HIS A 116 -1.65 -9.84 -4.88
C HIS A 116 -3.01 -10.34 -5.39
N ASP A 117 -3.55 -9.73 -6.45
CA ASP A 117 -4.87 -10.06 -6.97
C ASP A 117 -4.92 -11.37 -7.77
N ALA A 118 -3.78 -11.91 -8.20
CA ALA A 118 -3.71 -13.23 -8.82
C ALA A 118 -3.68 -14.37 -7.79
N LEU A 119 -3.25 -14.09 -6.56
CA LEU A 119 -3.11 -15.10 -5.51
C LEU A 119 -4.47 -15.67 -5.07
N PRO A 120 -4.51 -16.85 -4.43
CA PRO A 120 -5.68 -17.28 -3.68
C PRO A 120 -5.83 -16.49 -2.37
N ARG A 121 -7.05 -16.44 -1.83
CA ARG A 121 -7.38 -15.63 -0.65
C ARG A 121 -6.52 -15.91 0.58
N HIS A 122 -6.15 -17.17 0.80
CA HIS A 122 -5.34 -17.55 1.97
C HIS A 122 -3.89 -17.04 1.85
N GLU A 123 -3.33 -16.96 0.64
CA GLU A 123 -2.00 -16.40 0.39
C GLU A 123 -1.99 -14.86 0.49
N ARG A 124 -3.12 -14.19 0.25
CA ARG A 124 -3.31 -12.76 0.55
C ARG A 124 -3.48 -12.45 2.05
N GLY A 125 -3.37 -13.46 2.94
CA GLY A 125 -3.70 -13.28 4.36
C GLY A 125 -5.18 -12.97 4.59
N GLY A 126 -6.07 -13.45 3.72
CA GLY A 126 -7.51 -13.22 3.79
C GLY A 126 -7.92 -11.79 3.46
N ARG A 127 -7.10 -11.02 2.74
CA ARG A 127 -7.45 -9.69 2.22
C ARG A 127 -8.17 -9.82 0.87
N PRO A 128 -9.12 -8.91 0.56
CA PRO A 128 -9.82 -8.91 -0.73
C PRO A 128 -8.87 -8.47 -1.85
N ARG A 129 -9.18 -8.86 -3.08
CA ARG A 129 -8.63 -8.27 -4.31
C ARG A 129 -9.13 -6.83 -4.43
N LEU A 130 -8.32 -5.94 -4.97
CA LEU A 130 -8.67 -4.53 -5.08
C LEU A 130 -8.31 -3.96 -6.45
N TRP A 131 -9.28 -3.32 -7.10
CA TRP A 131 -9.09 -2.55 -8.32
C TRP A 131 -9.57 -1.12 -8.14
N THR A 132 -9.06 -0.22 -8.97
CA THR A 132 -9.52 1.17 -9.05
C THR A 132 -10.26 1.37 -10.37
N LEU A 133 -11.30 2.20 -10.36
CA LEU A 133 -12.05 2.58 -11.55
C LEU A 133 -12.41 4.07 -11.49
N GLY A 134 -12.31 4.79 -12.60
CA GLY A 134 -12.58 6.21 -12.69
C GLY A 134 -13.25 6.59 -14.00
N PRO A 135 -13.62 7.87 -14.14
CA PRO A 135 -14.34 8.37 -15.33
C PRO A 135 -13.48 8.37 -16.60
N ASP A 136 -12.16 8.29 -16.47
CA ASP A 136 -11.21 8.33 -17.58
C ASP A 136 -10.81 6.93 -18.09
N ASP A 137 -11.30 5.85 -17.46
CA ASP A 137 -10.97 4.48 -17.87
C ASP A 137 -11.80 4.09 -19.10
N ASP A 138 -11.18 3.33 -20.00
CA ASP A 138 -11.84 2.87 -21.23
C ASP A 138 -12.84 1.73 -20.98
N ASP A 139 -13.72 1.51 -21.96
CA ASP A 139 -14.76 0.47 -21.90
C ASP A 139 -14.16 -0.94 -21.73
N ASP A 140 -12.97 -1.21 -22.26
CA ASP A 140 -12.28 -2.50 -22.12
C ASP A 140 -11.84 -2.74 -20.67
N THR A 141 -11.35 -1.70 -19.99
CA THR A 141 -10.96 -1.72 -18.58
C THR A 141 -12.18 -1.95 -17.70
N VAL A 142 -13.26 -1.22 -17.96
CA VAL A 142 -14.53 -1.39 -17.26
C VAL A 142 -15.04 -2.82 -17.44
N GLN A 143 -15.10 -3.31 -18.68
CA GLN A 143 -15.56 -4.67 -18.98
C GLN A 143 -14.67 -5.72 -18.31
N GLY A 144 -13.34 -5.57 -18.36
CA GLY A 144 -12.42 -6.51 -17.73
C GLY A 144 -12.58 -6.58 -16.20
N ILE A 145 -12.89 -5.47 -15.55
CA ILE A 145 -13.21 -5.44 -14.11
C ILE A 145 -14.56 -6.11 -13.85
N LEU A 146 -15.58 -5.88 -14.69
CA LEU A 146 -16.88 -6.53 -14.57
C LEU A 146 -16.77 -8.06 -14.75
N ASP A 147 -15.99 -8.53 -15.73
CA ASP A 147 -15.71 -9.95 -15.93
C ASP A 147 -15.00 -10.56 -14.71
N ALA A 148 -14.11 -9.78 -14.09
CA ALA A 148 -13.44 -10.17 -12.85
C ALA A 148 -14.37 -10.20 -11.63
N LEU A 149 -15.59 -9.63 -11.69
CA LEU A 149 -16.60 -9.72 -10.63
C LEU A 149 -17.50 -10.95 -10.76
N GLY A 150 -17.73 -11.45 -11.97
CA GLY A 150 -18.58 -12.62 -12.26
C GLY A 150 -20.02 -12.26 -12.56
#